data_AF-A0A3D1S1K8-F1
#
_entry.id   AF-A0A3D1S1K8-F1
#
_cell.length_a   1.000
_cell.length_b   1.000
_cell.length_c   1.000
_cell.angle_alpha   90.00
_cell.angle_beta   90.00
_cell.angle_gamma   90.00
#
_symmetry.space_group_name_H-M   'P 1'
#
loop_
_entity.id
_entity.type
_entity.pdbx_description
1 polymer ?
#
loop_
_entity_poly.entity_id
_entity_poly.type
_entity_poly.pdbx_seq_one_letter_code
_entity_poly.pdbx_strand_id
1 'polypeptide(L)'
;MSLNHFTQHLSAHELDIALIKTQLTAYFDNDALRAHSLSPDIQTACALLLALQEAQCQGHSYVNLTDLADHCYFVESNDDLLSKQDNTPIKTGYRFPELPQIIRVVQQMQQHPIHGHLLVVQDNRLFSQKVFEYEQYISQNISKRICTQISTITPEALQLFPQLYPDPNSNPWQSIASIAALTQPFYIINGGPGTGKTYTVLRTLLMLLAQAKTTMTIALCAPTGKAAQRVSESLINEVSTLANQSVALTLLAMIPEQATTVHRLLGIRKGSGEARYNATHPLPYDLLVVDEASMLDTALFYRLLSACRTDTRIILIGDTAQLPSVESGAVLHDLMPKSENVFSPELCAWIDSFCPELGSNLSVETNEKNGARTNYATTLVHNMRSNKGINEVANAIYNNATRTMLTKLDAVQMQWAATEPNIALLA
;
A
#
# COMPACT_ATOMS: atom_id res chain seq x y z
N MET A 1 37.98 5.50 20.05
CA MET A 1 37.46 6.57 19.17
C MET A 1 36.27 7.23 19.84
N SER A 2 36.21 8.57 19.92
CA SER A 2 35.06 9.27 20.50
C SER A 2 33.83 9.22 19.57
N LEU A 3 32.63 9.47 20.10
CA LEU A 3 31.40 9.44 19.30
C LEU A 3 31.39 10.43 18.14
N ASN A 4 31.90 11.64 18.36
CA ASN A 4 31.99 12.63 17.28
C ASN A 4 32.94 12.18 16.17
N HIS A 5 34.10 11.65 16.54
CA HIS A 5 35.03 11.11 15.56
C HIS A 5 34.35 9.92 14.84
N PHE A 6 33.72 8.99 15.58
CA PHE A 6 33.09 7.79 15.00
C PHE A 6 32.11 8.14 13.89
N THR A 7 31.22 9.09 14.17
CA THR A 7 30.22 9.53 13.20
C THR A 7 30.80 10.27 11.98
N GLN A 8 32.02 10.83 12.08
CA GLN A 8 32.69 11.46 10.93
C GLN A 8 33.18 10.43 9.90
N HIS A 9 33.42 9.17 10.31
CA HIS A 9 33.77 8.08 9.40
C HIS A 9 32.58 7.46 8.69
N LEU A 10 31.35 7.84 9.03
CA LEU A 10 30.13 7.31 8.44
C LEU A 10 29.63 8.24 7.33
N SER A 11 29.44 7.69 6.14
CA SER A 11 28.73 8.35 5.05
C SER A 11 27.23 8.24 5.29
N ALA A 12 26.69 9.18 6.08
CA ALA A 12 25.26 9.31 6.37
C ALA A 12 24.88 10.78 6.51
N HIS A 13 23.58 11.06 6.41
CA HIS A 13 23.05 12.42 6.48
C HIS A 13 23.24 13.04 7.88
N GLU A 14 23.63 14.31 7.94
CA GLU A 14 24.00 14.97 9.20
C GLU A 14 22.84 15.04 10.22
N LEU A 15 21.61 15.23 9.74
CA LEU A 15 20.43 15.25 10.60
C LEU A 15 20.16 13.88 11.23
N ASP A 16 20.38 12.79 10.50
CA ASP A 16 20.18 11.44 11.03
C ASP A 16 21.24 11.15 12.09
N ILE A 17 22.50 11.53 11.84
CA ILE A 17 23.57 11.43 12.84
C ILE A 17 23.22 12.21 14.12
N ALA A 18 22.70 13.44 14.00
CA ALA A 18 22.31 14.25 15.15
C ALA A 18 21.14 13.61 15.93
N LEU A 19 20.15 13.06 15.21
CA LEU A 19 19.03 12.33 15.80
C LEU A 19 19.51 11.10 16.56
N ILE A 20 20.36 10.27 15.95
CA ILE A 20 20.87 9.04 16.57
C ILE A 20 21.73 9.34 17.79
N LYS A 21 22.59 10.37 17.75
CA LYS A 21 23.35 10.80 18.94
C LYS A 21 22.42 11.15 20.10
N THR A 22 21.28 11.77 19.81
CA THR A 22 20.27 12.10 20.82
C THR A 22 19.60 10.82 21.34
N GLN A 23 19.23 9.89 20.46
CA GLN A 23 18.63 8.60 20.84
C GLN A 23 19.57 7.72 21.66
N LEU A 24 20.89 7.75 21.41
CA LEU A 24 21.86 6.95 22.18
C LEU A 24 21.89 7.33 23.66
N THR A 25 21.64 8.59 24.02
CA THR A 25 21.56 9.03 25.42
C THR A 25 20.40 8.38 26.17
N ALA A 26 19.43 7.82 25.45
CA ALA A 26 18.31 7.08 25.99
C ALA A 26 18.67 5.63 26.36
N TYR A 27 19.74 5.07 25.80
CA TYR A 27 20.14 3.67 26.01
C TYR A 27 21.43 3.50 26.82
N PHE A 28 22.30 4.50 26.82
CA PHE A 28 23.62 4.43 27.43
C PHE A 28 23.92 5.66 28.29
N ASP A 29 24.72 5.47 29.34
CA ASP A 29 25.15 6.54 30.24
C ASP A 29 25.93 7.63 29.50
N ASN A 30 25.67 8.89 29.86
CA ASN A 30 26.34 10.05 29.25
C ASN A 30 27.87 10.00 29.38
N ASP A 31 28.40 9.43 30.45
CA ASP A 31 29.84 9.27 30.65
C ASP A 31 30.45 8.25 29.68
N ALA A 32 29.72 7.16 29.39
CA ALA A 32 30.13 6.18 28.39
C ALA A 32 30.11 6.77 26.97
N LEU A 33 29.15 7.64 26.67
CA LEU A 33 29.05 8.33 25.38
C LEU A 33 30.09 9.44 25.19
N ARG A 34 30.56 10.06 26.29
CA ARG A 34 31.61 11.09 26.29
C ARG A 34 33.03 10.53 26.39
N ALA A 35 33.18 9.22 26.56
CA ALA A 35 34.48 8.57 26.66
C ALA A 35 35.35 8.84 25.42
N HIS A 36 36.66 8.97 25.64
CA HIS A 36 37.65 9.10 24.55
C HIS A 36 37.67 7.86 23.62
N SER A 37 37.24 6.71 24.14
CA SER A 37 37.01 5.51 23.34
C SER A 37 35.66 4.86 23.65
N LEU A 38 34.77 4.88 22.65
CA LEU A 38 33.53 4.13 22.66
C LEU A 38 33.78 2.62 22.70
N SER A 39 32.96 1.91 23.47
CA SER A 39 32.92 0.45 23.42
C SER A 39 32.44 -0.03 22.04
N PRO A 40 32.84 -1.24 21.61
CA PRO A 40 32.31 -1.86 20.40
C PRO A 40 30.78 -1.92 20.40
N ASP A 41 30.16 -2.25 21.53
CA ASP A 41 28.72 -2.34 21.69
C ASP A 41 28.01 -1.00 21.39
N ILE A 42 28.55 0.14 21.86
CA ILE A 42 27.96 1.45 21.57
C ILE A 42 28.16 1.83 20.09
N GLN A 43 29.29 1.46 19.48
CA GLN A 43 29.51 1.69 18.05
C GLN A 43 28.51 0.88 17.21
N THR A 44 28.30 -0.40 17.54
CA THR A 44 27.30 -1.25 16.90
C THR A 44 25.89 -0.68 17.09
N ALA A 45 25.53 -0.28 18.31
CA ALA A 45 24.23 0.33 18.59
C ALA A 45 23.99 1.61 17.78
N CYS A 46 25.00 2.49 17.69
CA CYS A 46 24.95 3.70 16.87
C CYS A 46 24.71 3.37 15.40
N ALA A 47 25.46 2.42 14.85
CA ALA A 47 25.33 2.00 13.45
C ALA A 47 23.99 1.31 13.17
N LEU A 48 23.47 0.51 14.12
CA LEU A 48 22.16 -0.15 14.00
C LEU A 48 21.01 0.85 13.94
N LEU A 49 21.00 1.82 14.85
CA LEU A 49 19.97 2.87 14.87
C LEU A 49 20.01 3.71 13.59
N LEU A 50 21.22 4.00 13.10
CA LEU A 50 21.40 4.73 11.84
C LEU A 50 20.91 3.92 10.64
N ALA A 51 21.22 2.62 10.58
CA ALA A 51 20.76 1.73 9.51
C ALA A 51 19.23 1.60 9.52
N LEU A 52 18.62 1.52 10.71
CA LEU A 52 17.17 1.50 10.86
C LEU A 52 16.53 2.81 10.37
N GLN A 53 17.10 3.96 10.74
CA GLN A 53 16.62 5.27 10.32
C GLN A 53 16.73 5.45 8.79
N GLU A 54 17.86 5.09 8.21
CA GLU A 54 18.07 5.16 6.75
C GLU A 54 17.10 4.25 6.00
N ALA A 55 16.92 3.01 6.48
CA ALA A 55 15.97 2.07 5.90
C ALA A 55 14.53 2.62 5.95
N GLN A 56 14.13 3.26 7.05
CA GLN A 56 12.81 3.89 7.16
C GLN A 56 12.64 5.09 6.21
N CYS A 57 13.68 5.91 6.05
CA CYS A 57 13.70 6.99 5.06
C CYS A 57 13.61 6.47 3.61
N GLN A 58 14.12 5.27 3.35
CA GLN A 58 14.01 4.58 2.06
C GLN A 58 12.69 3.79 1.90
N GLY A 59 11.82 3.83 2.90
CA GLY A 59 10.50 3.22 2.85
C GLY A 59 10.41 1.79 3.42
N HIS A 60 11.47 1.26 4.02
CA HIS A 60 11.46 -0.05 4.66
C HIS A 60 10.92 0.00 6.09
N SER A 61 10.11 -0.99 6.48
CA SER A 61 9.59 -1.08 7.85
C SER A 61 10.61 -1.55 8.87
N TYR A 62 11.59 -2.34 8.43
CA TYR A 62 12.61 -2.98 9.27
C TYR A 62 13.95 -3.10 8.56
N VAL A 63 14.97 -3.42 9.33
CA VAL A 63 16.27 -3.86 8.83
C VAL A 63 16.49 -5.32 9.19
N ASN A 64 16.90 -6.12 8.22
CA ASN A 64 17.27 -7.50 8.47
C ASN A 64 18.70 -7.56 9.02
N LEU A 65 18.85 -8.06 10.24
CA LEU A 65 20.14 -8.15 10.93
C LEU A 65 21.09 -9.13 10.24
N THR A 66 20.57 -10.12 9.50
CA THR A 66 21.42 -11.03 8.71
C THR A 66 22.12 -10.32 7.56
N ASP A 67 21.49 -9.29 7.00
CA ASP A 67 22.01 -8.56 5.85
C ASP A 67 23.11 -7.58 6.31
N LEU A 68 23.00 -7.10 7.56
CA LEU A 68 24.03 -6.27 8.19
C LEU A 68 25.26 -7.09 8.62
N ALA A 69 25.06 -8.29 9.16
CA ALA A 69 26.12 -9.09 9.76
C ALA A 69 27.31 -9.31 8.81
N ASP A 70 28.53 -9.08 9.30
CA ASP A 70 29.78 -9.24 8.54
C ASP A 70 29.93 -8.34 7.29
N HIS A 71 29.07 -7.34 7.13
CA HIS A 71 29.12 -6.39 6.01
C HIS A 71 29.52 -4.99 6.48
N CYS A 72 30.11 -4.21 5.57
CA CYS A 72 30.49 -2.82 5.82
C CYS A 72 29.45 -1.88 5.21
N TYR A 73 28.93 -0.96 6.02
CA TYR A 73 27.92 0.02 5.64
C TYR A 73 28.45 1.45 5.86
N PHE A 74 27.75 2.43 5.29
CA PHE A 74 28.09 3.86 5.38
C PHE A 74 29.49 4.19 4.83
N VAL A 75 29.96 3.41 3.85
CA VAL A 75 31.19 3.72 3.08
C VAL A 75 30.85 4.76 2.02
N GLU A 76 31.74 5.71 1.77
CA GLU A 76 31.59 6.64 0.64
C GLU A 76 31.57 5.89 -0.70
N SER A 77 30.64 6.24 -1.58
CA SER A 77 30.54 5.63 -2.90
C SER A 77 31.62 6.19 -3.85
N ASN A 78 31.95 5.46 -4.91
CA ASN A 78 32.90 5.93 -5.92
C ASN A 78 32.43 7.22 -6.62
N ASP A 79 31.12 7.44 -6.73
CA ASP A 79 30.54 8.67 -7.30
C ASP A 79 30.72 9.87 -6.36
N ASP A 80 30.66 9.65 -5.04
CA ASP A 80 30.96 10.68 -4.03
C ASP A 80 32.43 11.11 -4.07
N LEU A 81 33.34 10.18 -4.37
CA LEU A 81 34.78 10.45 -4.47
C LEU A 81 35.12 11.32 -5.69
N LEU A 82 34.37 11.17 -6.79
CA LEU A 82 34.57 11.95 -8.03
C LEU A 82 34.08 13.40 -7.92
N SER A 83 33.20 13.71 -6.97
CA SER A 83 32.60 15.04 -6.76
C SER A 83 33.28 15.87 -5.67
N LYS A 84 34.28 15.32 -4.98
CA LYS A 84 34.99 16.00 -3.88
C LYS A 84 36.04 17.00 -4.38
N GLN A 85 36.10 18.15 -3.70
CA GLN A 85 37.27 19.04 -3.73
C GLN A 85 38.39 18.42 -2.88
N ASP A 86 39.63 18.52 -3.37
CA ASP A 86 40.84 17.95 -2.75
C ASP A 86 40.96 18.34 -1.25
N ASN A 87 41.17 17.34 -0.37
CA ASN A 87 41.43 17.36 1.09
C ASN A 87 40.33 16.92 2.08
N THR A 88 39.17 16.39 1.68
CA THR A 88 38.28 15.75 2.67
C THR A 88 38.66 14.27 2.89
N PRO A 89 38.82 13.79 4.14
CA PRO A 89 39.18 12.40 4.41
C PRO A 89 38.08 11.45 3.91
N ILE A 90 38.50 10.31 3.35
CA ILE A 90 37.59 9.27 2.85
C ILE A 90 36.89 8.61 4.02
N LYS A 91 35.56 8.51 3.96
CA LYS A 91 34.76 7.85 4.98
C LYS A 91 34.82 6.34 4.80
N THR A 92 35.43 5.66 5.77
CA THR A 92 35.71 4.21 5.74
C THR A 92 34.50 3.35 6.14
N GLY A 93 33.43 3.97 6.65
CA GLY A 93 32.21 3.29 7.07
C GLY A 93 32.37 2.49 8.36
N TYR A 94 31.42 1.58 8.59
CA TYR A 94 31.39 0.69 9.74
C TYR A 94 31.15 -0.75 9.32
N ARG A 95 32.06 -1.65 9.70
CA ARG A 95 31.90 -3.09 9.54
C ARG A 95 31.14 -3.64 10.73
N PHE A 96 29.92 -4.11 10.48
CA PHE A 96 29.12 -4.77 11.50
C PHE A 96 29.77 -6.09 11.93
N PRO A 97 29.64 -6.46 13.22
CA PRO A 97 30.14 -7.73 13.71
C PRO A 97 29.26 -8.91 13.25
N GLU A 98 29.62 -10.12 13.65
CA GLU A 98 28.83 -11.32 13.41
C GLU A 98 27.42 -11.19 14.04
N LEU A 99 26.43 -11.85 13.44
CA LEU A 99 25.03 -11.80 13.85
C LEU A 99 24.80 -12.02 15.37
N PRO A 100 25.44 -12.98 16.06
CA PRO A 100 25.24 -13.17 17.50
C PRO A 100 25.65 -11.96 18.33
N GLN A 101 26.68 -11.22 17.91
CA GLN A 101 27.12 -10.00 18.59
C GLN A 101 26.12 -8.87 18.36
N ILE A 102 25.61 -8.72 17.13
CA ILE A 102 24.55 -7.76 16.82
C ILE A 102 23.32 -8.01 17.70
N ILE A 103 22.84 -9.25 17.75
CA ILE A 103 21.67 -9.63 18.56
C ILE A 103 21.91 -9.32 20.04
N ARG A 104 23.10 -9.63 20.57
CA ARG A 104 23.47 -9.32 21.95
C ARG A 104 23.38 -7.81 22.25
N VAL A 105 23.90 -6.97 21.34
CA VAL A 105 23.85 -5.50 21.52
C VAL A 105 22.40 -5.02 21.53
N VAL A 106 21.56 -5.51 20.61
CA VAL A 106 20.13 -5.14 20.61
C VAL A 106 19.43 -5.60 21.88
N GLN A 107 19.70 -6.82 22.35
CA GLN A 107 19.13 -7.33 23.61
C GLN A 107 19.54 -6.49 24.82
N GLN A 108 20.78 -5.99 24.87
CA GLN A 108 21.22 -5.05 25.90
C GLN A 108 20.43 -3.74 25.84
N MET A 109 20.23 -3.18 24.64
CA MET A 109 19.41 -1.98 24.48
C MET A 109 17.96 -2.21 24.92
N GLN A 110 17.39 -3.38 24.62
CA GLN A 110 16.03 -3.77 25.02
C GLN A 110 15.87 -3.96 26.53
N GLN A 111 16.95 -4.18 27.29
CA GLN A 111 16.89 -4.27 28.75
C GLN A 111 16.71 -2.89 29.42
N HIS A 112 16.86 -1.78 28.69
CA HIS A 112 16.66 -0.45 29.27
C HIS A 112 15.18 -0.24 29.67
N PRO A 113 14.88 0.13 30.93
CA PRO A 113 13.52 0.10 31.48
C PRO A 113 12.56 1.08 30.79
N ILE A 114 13.07 2.22 30.33
CA ILE A 114 12.25 3.30 29.74
C ILE A 114 12.30 3.26 28.22
N HIS A 115 13.37 2.77 27.60
CA HIS A 115 13.59 2.95 26.16
C HIS A 115 13.75 1.63 25.42
N GLY A 116 13.97 0.52 26.12
CA GLY A 116 14.15 -0.79 25.51
C GLY A 116 12.94 -1.26 24.71
N HIS A 117 11.72 -0.83 25.09
CA HIS A 117 10.50 -1.15 24.37
C HIS A 117 10.37 -0.45 23.01
N LEU A 118 11.17 0.60 22.73
CA LEU A 118 11.14 1.35 21.47
C LEU A 118 11.74 0.56 20.29
N LEU A 119 12.43 -0.55 20.55
CA LEU A 119 13.02 -1.45 19.57
C LEU A 119 12.42 -2.84 19.68
N VAL A 120 11.97 -3.38 18.56
CA VAL A 120 11.40 -4.73 18.48
C VAL A 120 12.25 -5.58 17.55
N VAL A 121 12.60 -6.78 18.01
CA VAL A 121 13.28 -7.78 17.18
C VAL A 121 12.38 -8.98 17.00
N GLN A 122 12.10 -9.34 15.76
CA GLN A 122 11.36 -10.55 15.42
C GLN A 122 12.01 -11.22 14.21
N ASP A 123 12.33 -12.52 14.30
CA ASP A 123 12.91 -13.30 13.20
C ASP A 123 14.13 -12.64 12.55
N ASN A 124 15.07 -12.15 13.37
CA ASN A 124 16.26 -11.37 12.96
C ASN A 124 15.96 -10.04 12.25
N ARG A 125 14.73 -9.51 12.33
CA ARG A 125 14.36 -8.20 11.81
C ARG A 125 14.26 -7.21 12.94
N LEU A 126 14.93 -6.07 12.80
CA LEU A 126 14.89 -4.96 13.75
C LEU A 126 13.88 -3.90 13.28
N PHE A 127 12.93 -3.58 14.13
CA PHE A 127 11.91 -2.56 13.92
C PHE A 127 12.00 -1.47 14.97
N SER A 128 11.54 -0.27 14.60
CA SER A 128 11.02 0.66 15.61
C SER A 128 9.68 0.13 16.13
N GLN A 129 9.43 0.25 17.43
CA GLN A 129 8.17 -0.19 18.06
C GLN A 129 6.95 0.39 17.35
N LYS A 130 6.99 1.69 17.03
CA LYS A 130 5.88 2.39 16.37
C LYS A 130 5.47 1.73 15.06
N VAL A 131 6.43 1.45 14.17
CA VAL A 131 6.16 0.80 12.88
C VAL A 131 5.70 -0.64 13.08
N PHE A 132 6.33 -1.35 14.01
CA PHE A 132 5.93 -2.72 14.35
C PHE A 132 4.47 -2.79 14.83
N GLU A 133 4.06 -1.89 15.74
CA GLU A 133 2.69 -1.80 16.23
C GLU A 133 1.70 -1.48 15.12
N TYR A 134 2.08 -0.61 14.17
CA TYR A 134 1.23 -0.31 13.02
C TYR A 134 1.01 -1.54 12.14
N GLU A 135 2.06 -2.29 11.81
CA GLU A 135 1.94 -3.53 11.03
C GLU A 135 1.09 -4.58 11.75
N GLN A 136 1.34 -4.80 13.05
CA GLN A 136 0.55 -5.76 13.83
C GLN A 136 -0.92 -5.37 13.89
N TYR A 137 -1.21 -4.09 14.09
CA TYR A 137 -2.58 -3.60 14.12
C TYR A 137 -3.28 -3.77 12.76
N ILE A 138 -2.62 -3.38 11.67
CA ILE A 138 -3.14 -3.52 10.30
C ILE A 138 -3.44 -4.99 10.01
N SER A 139 -2.46 -5.87 10.25
CA SER A 139 -2.59 -7.31 10.03
C SER A 139 -3.74 -7.91 10.82
N GLN A 140 -3.88 -7.58 12.11
CA GLN A 140 -4.95 -8.09 12.95
C GLN A 140 -6.33 -7.56 12.53
N ASN A 141 -6.44 -6.26 12.22
CA ASN A 141 -7.71 -5.64 11.84
C ASN A 141 -8.22 -6.22 10.51
N ILE A 142 -7.35 -6.33 9.52
CA ILE A 142 -7.69 -6.87 8.20
C ILE A 142 -7.97 -8.37 8.27
N SER A 143 -7.15 -9.14 8.99
CA SER A 143 -7.37 -10.58 9.17
C SER A 143 -8.75 -10.85 9.79
N LYS A 144 -9.16 -10.06 10.79
CA LYS A 144 -10.50 -10.17 11.38
C LYS A 144 -11.60 -9.92 10.35
N ARG A 145 -11.45 -8.90 9.49
CA ARG A 145 -12.43 -8.58 8.43
C ARG A 145 -12.51 -9.69 7.38
N ILE A 146 -11.38 -10.15 6.86
CA ILE A 146 -11.31 -11.24 5.87
C ILE A 146 -11.91 -12.54 6.42
N CYS A 147 -11.68 -12.84 7.71
CA CYS A 147 -12.24 -14.03 8.34
C CYS A 147 -13.72 -13.87 8.74
N THR A 148 -14.31 -12.69 8.60
CA THR A 148 -15.72 -12.47 8.90
C THR A 148 -16.56 -12.88 7.70
N GLN A 149 -17.29 -13.98 7.84
CA GLN A 149 -18.25 -14.40 6.82
C GLN A 149 -19.46 -13.46 6.84
N ILE A 150 -19.70 -12.79 5.72
CA ILE A 150 -20.96 -12.09 5.49
C ILE A 150 -21.98 -13.08 4.94
N SER A 151 -23.20 -12.94 5.43
CA SER A 151 -24.39 -13.69 5.01
C SER A 151 -24.62 -13.63 3.49
N THR A 152 -25.45 -14.56 3.01
CA THR A 152 -25.87 -14.74 1.62
C THR A 152 -26.19 -13.44 0.88
N ILE A 153 -25.76 -13.37 -0.38
CA ILE A 153 -26.09 -12.27 -1.28
C ILE A 153 -27.61 -12.17 -1.42
N THR A 154 -28.13 -10.95 -1.23
CA THR A 154 -29.57 -10.67 -1.20
C THR A 154 -30.19 -10.68 -2.60
N PRO A 155 -31.45 -11.11 -2.76
CA PRO A 155 -32.15 -11.09 -4.06
C PRO A 155 -32.15 -9.71 -4.75
N GLU A 156 -32.23 -8.62 -4.00
CA GLU A 156 -32.24 -7.25 -4.52
C GLU A 156 -30.95 -6.91 -5.28
N ALA A 157 -29.80 -7.28 -4.74
CA ALA A 157 -28.51 -7.12 -5.40
C ALA A 157 -28.39 -7.99 -6.66
N LEU A 158 -28.94 -9.22 -6.62
CA LEU A 158 -28.93 -10.13 -7.77
C LEU A 158 -29.85 -9.65 -8.90
N GLN A 159 -31.00 -9.06 -8.58
CA GLN A 159 -31.91 -8.48 -9.57
C GLN A 159 -31.32 -7.23 -10.25
N LEU A 160 -30.46 -6.50 -9.54
CA LEU A 160 -29.77 -5.33 -10.08
C LEU A 160 -28.60 -5.71 -11.00
N PHE A 161 -27.94 -6.85 -10.75
CA PHE A 161 -26.73 -7.26 -11.47
C PHE A 161 -26.85 -7.22 -13.01
N PRO A 162 -27.87 -7.80 -13.67
CA PRO A 162 -27.99 -7.77 -15.13
C PRO A 162 -28.18 -6.36 -15.71
N GLN A 163 -28.70 -5.41 -14.92
CA GLN A 163 -28.85 -4.02 -15.36
C GLN A 163 -27.50 -3.28 -15.32
N LEU A 164 -26.64 -3.63 -14.38
CA LEU A 164 -25.30 -3.04 -14.24
C LEU A 164 -24.29 -3.68 -15.20
N TYR A 165 -24.44 -4.98 -15.46
CA TYR A 165 -23.58 -5.79 -16.32
C TYR A 165 -24.44 -6.55 -17.35
N PRO A 166 -24.93 -5.88 -18.40
CA PRO A 166 -25.74 -6.54 -19.44
C PRO A 166 -24.96 -7.57 -20.26
N ASP A 167 -23.64 -7.39 -20.37
CA ASP A 167 -22.70 -8.37 -20.95
C ASP A 167 -21.55 -8.62 -19.95
N PRO A 168 -21.74 -9.51 -18.97
CA PRO A 168 -20.79 -9.75 -17.91
C PRO A 168 -19.49 -10.41 -18.41
N ASN A 169 -19.53 -11.09 -19.57
CA ASN A 169 -18.36 -11.77 -20.15
C ASN A 169 -17.46 -10.82 -20.96
N SER A 170 -17.93 -9.62 -21.30
CA SER A 170 -17.09 -8.59 -21.94
C SER A 170 -15.86 -8.23 -21.08
N ASN A 171 -16.03 -8.15 -19.76
CA ASN A 171 -14.97 -7.94 -18.77
C ASN A 171 -15.31 -8.70 -17.48
N PRO A 172 -15.06 -10.03 -17.43
CA PRO A 172 -15.51 -10.88 -16.34
C PRO A 172 -14.95 -10.44 -14.98
N TRP A 173 -13.72 -9.92 -14.94
CA TRP A 173 -13.12 -9.48 -13.68
C TRP A 173 -13.81 -8.26 -13.05
N GLN A 174 -14.45 -7.39 -13.83
CA GLN A 174 -15.20 -6.25 -13.29
C GLN A 174 -16.51 -6.72 -12.62
N SER A 175 -17.21 -7.68 -13.24
CA SER A 175 -18.46 -8.23 -12.70
C SER A 175 -18.19 -9.16 -11.51
N ILE A 176 -17.16 -10.02 -11.60
CA ILE A 176 -16.69 -10.87 -10.51
C ILE A 176 -16.27 -10.03 -9.30
N ALA A 177 -15.51 -8.94 -9.50
CA ALA A 177 -15.12 -8.06 -8.39
C ALA A 177 -16.33 -7.49 -7.64
N SER A 178 -17.36 -7.02 -8.36
CA SER A 178 -18.58 -6.50 -7.74
C SER A 178 -19.36 -7.56 -6.96
N ILE A 179 -19.43 -8.80 -7.46
CA ILE A 179 -20.09 -9.92 -6.77
C ILE A 179 -19.31 -10.32 -5.52
N ALA A 180 -18.01 -10.58 -5.67
CA ALA A 180 -17.16 -11.07 -4.59
C ALA A 180 -17.04 -10.04 -3.45
N ALA A 181 -17.02 -8.74 -3.77
CA ALA A 181 -17.05 -7.66 -2.78
C ALA A 181 -18.30 -7.67 -1.88
N LEU A 182 -19.43 -8.22 -2.32
CA LEU A 182 -20.61 -8.37 -1.47
C LEU A 182 -20.38 -9.30 -0.29
N THR A 183 -19.49 -10.28 -0.48
CA THR A 183 -19.24 -11.38 0.46
C THR A 183 -18.17 -11.06 1.51
N GLN A 184 -17.47 -9.93 1.38
CA GLN A 184 -16.35 -9.57 2.26
C GLN A 184 -16.50 -8.16 2.87
N PRO A 185 -16.17 -7.96 4.16
CA PRO A 185 -16.17 -6.64 4.77
C PRO A 185 -14.94 -5.83 4.38
N PHE A 186 -13.86 -6.48 3.95
CA PHE A 186 -12.67 -5.85 3.40
C PHE A 186 -12.45 -6.39 1.99
N TYR A 187 -12.28 -5.50 1.01
CA TYR A 187 -12.11 -5.89 -0.38
C TYR A 187 -11.10 -5.02 -1.11
N ILE A 188 -10.36 -5.60 -2.04
CA ILE A 188 -9.38 -4.90 -2.88
C ILE A 188 -9.77 -5.05 -4.36
N ILE A 189 -9.90 -3.92 -5.05
CA ILE A 189 -10.01 -3.86 -6.50
C ILE A 189 -8.67 -3.34 -7.05
N ASN A 190 -7.83 -4.27 -7.46
CA ASN A 190 -6.54 -3.98 -8.07
C ASN A 190 -6.67 -3.86 -9.59
N GLY A 191 -5.88 -3.02 -10.24
CA GLY A 191 -5.75 -3.05 -11.69
C GLY A 191 -5.05 -1.81 -12.24
N GLY A 192 -4.47 -1.96 -13.42
CA GLY A 192 -3.73 -0.89 -14.09
C GLY A 192 -4.57 0.33 -14.48
N PRO A 193 -3.94 1.38 -15.04
CA PRO A 193 -4.66 2.50 -15.64
C PRO A 193 -5.57 2.02 -16.77
N GLY A 194 -6.82 2.48 -16.81
CA GLY A 194 -7.74 2.15 -17.91
C GLY A 194 -8.42 0.78 -17.84
N THR A 195 -8.27 0.03 -16.73
CA THR A 195 -8.94 -1.27 -16.53
C THR A 195 -10.40 -1.19 -16.06
N GLY A 196 -10.94 0.04 -15.94
CA GLY A 196 -12.31 0.27 -15.49
C GLY A 196 -12.50 0.19 -13.97
N LYS A 197 -11.49 0.58 -13.17
CA LYS A 197 -11.60 0.64 -11.71
C LYS A 197 -12.81 1.47 -11.25
N THR A 198 -12.93 2.72 -11.69
CA THR A 198 -14.07 3.59 -11.31
C THR A 198 -15.42 3.01 -11.75
N TYR A 199 -15.48 2.46 -12.97
CA TYR A 199 -16.67 1.78 -13.50
C TYR A 199 -17.12 0.62 -12.59
N THR A 200 -16.14 -0.18 -12.14
CA THR A 200 -16.35 -1.33 -11.26
C THR A 200 -16.78 -0.88 -9.87
N VAL A 201 -16.09 0.13 -9.32
CA VAL A 201 -16.38 0.68 -7.99
C VAL A 201 -17.80 1.19 -7.90
N LEU A 202 -18.28 1.98 -8.85
CA LEU A 202 -19.66 2.47 -8.80
C LEU A 202 -20.67 1.31 -8.79
N ARG A 203 -20.47 0.29 -9.62
CA ARG A 203 -21.35 -0.89 -9.68
C ARG A 203 -21.29 -1.71 -8.41
N THR A 204 -20.10 -1.88 -7.84
CA THR A 204 -19.92 -2.51 -6.52
C THR A 204 -20.67 -1.73 -5.44
N LEU A 205 -20.59 -0.40 -5.43
CA LEU A 205 -21.33 0.45 -4.49
C LEU A 205 -22.84 0.29 -4.63
N LEU A 206 -23.36 0.28 -5.86
CA LEU A 206 -24.78 0.08 -6.13
C LEU A 206 -25.25 -1.31 -5.67
N MET A 207 -24.47 -2.35 -5.92
CA MET A 207 -24.80 -3.70 -5.44
C MET A 207 -24.73 -3.81 -3.91
N LEU A 208 -23.78 -3.15 -3.26
CA LEU A 208 -23.71 -3.09 -1.78
C LEU A 208 -24.88 -2.32 -1.18
N LEU A 209 -25.28 -1.20 -1.81
CA LEU A 209 -26.46 -0.44 -1.41
C LEU A 209 -27.74 -1.26 -1.58
N ALA A 210 -27.87 -2.00 -2.68
CA ALA A 210 -29.00 -2.91 -2.89
C ALA A 210 -29.01 -4.06 -1.86
N GLN A 211 -27.84 -4.51 -1.41
CA GLN A 211 -27.70 -5.52 -0.37
C GLN A 211 -27.97 -5.00 1.05
N ALA A 212 -27.82 -3.68 1.27
CA ALA A 212 -27.99 -3.10 2.58
C ALA A 212 -29.47 -3.08 3.00
N LYS A 213 -29.77 -3.69 4.15
CA LYS A 213 -31.13 -3.67 4.74
C LYS A 213 -31.51 -2.30 5.32
N THR A 214 -30.52 -1.46 5.58
CA THR A 214 -30.65 -0.11 6.15
C THR A 214 -29.87 0.87 5.30
N THR A 215 -30.16 2.16 5.43
CA THR A 215 -29.39 3.22 4.80
C THR A 215 -27.92 3.12 5.18
N MET A 216 -27.04 3.01 4.19
CA MET A 216 -25.59 2.88 4.35
C MET A 216 -24.92 4.23 4.11
N THR A 217 -24.10 4.68 5.05
CA THR A 217 -23.31 5.91 4.92
C THR A 217 -21.96 5.60 4.28
N ILE A 218 -21.63 6.28 3.18
CA ILE A 218 -20.44 6.03 2.37
C ILE A 218 -19.46 7.20 2.50
N ALA A 219 -18.18 6.89 2.73
CA ALA A 219 -17.07 7.83 2.58
C ALA A 219 -16.20 7.43 1.39
N LEU A 220 -15.94 8.39 0.51
CA LEU A 220 -14.97 8.27 -0.58
C LEU A 220 -13.73 9.08 -0.21
N CYS A 221 -12.56 8.48 -0.31
CA CYS A 221 -11.31 9.19 -0.08
C CYS A 221 -10.15 8.71 -0.94
N ALA A 222 -9.11 9.54 -1.02
CA ALA A 222 -7.85 9.21 -1.65
C ALA A 222 -6.67 9.86 -0.90
N PRO A 223 -5.42 9.39 -1.05
CA PRO A 223 -4.27 9.95 -0.33
C PRO A 223 -3.98 11.42 -0.69
N THR A 224 -4.19 11.81 -1.95
CA THR A 224 -3.87 13.16 -2.46
C THR A 224 -5.11 13.93 -2.91
N GLY A 225 -5.04 15.27 -2.88
CA GLY A 225 -6.15 16.13 -3.31
C GLY A 225 -6.49 15.99 -4.79
N LYS A 226 -5.47 15.84 -5.65
CA LYS A 226 -5.69 15.61 -7.09
C LYS A 226 -6.37 14.28 -7.37
N ALA A 227 -6.01 13.22 -6.64
CA ALA A 227 -6.68 11.93 -6.74
C ALA A 227 -8.15 12.05 -6.30
N ALA A 228 -8.41 12.65 -5.13
CA ALA A 228 -9.78 12.83 -4.64
C ALA A 228 -10.68 13.62 -5.62
N GLN A 229 -10.13 14.67 -6.24
CA GLN A 229 -10.86 15.43 -7.27
C GLN A 229 -11.19 14.55 -8.49
N ARG A 230 -10.21 13.81 -9.02
CA ARG A 230 -10.42 12.92 -10.18
C ARG A 230 -11.44 11.82 -9.91
N VAL A 231 -11.44 11.25 -8.71
CA VAL A 231 -12.44 10.26 -8.26
C VAL A 231 -13.83 10.86 -8.31
N SER A 232 -13.98 12.07 -7.76
CA SER A 232 -15.26 12.79 -7.75
C SER A 232 -15.77 13.05 -9.18
N GLU A 233 -14.93 13.60 -10.05
CA GLU A 233 -15.27 13.87 -11.45
C GLU A 233 -15.66 12.59 -12.22
N SER A 234 -14.90 11.51 -12.03
CA SER A 234 -15.13 10.25 -12.73
C SER A 234 -16.40 9.55 -12.26
N LEU A 235 -16.70 9.59 -10.96
CA LEU A 235 -17.94 9.05 -10.41
C LEU A 235 -19.16 9.85 -10.84
N ILE A 236 -19.09 11.19 -10.86
CA ILE A 236 -20.20 12.04 -11.33
C ILE A 236 -20.55 11.70 -12.78
N ASN A 237 -19.55 11.57 -13.65
CA ASN A 237 -19.77 11.21 -15.05
C ASN A 237 -20.43 9.82 -15.19
N GLU A 238 -19.94 8.82 -14.46
CA GLU A 238 -20.49 7.47 -14.51
C GLU A 238 -21.91 7.39 -13.92
N VAL A 239 -22.17 8.10 -12.82
CA VAL A 239 -23.52 8.25 -12.22
C VAL A 239 -24.48 8.87 -13.22
N SER A 240 -24.09 9.93 -13.92
CA SER A 240 -24.93 10.57 -14.95
C SER A 240 -25.24 9.62 -16.11
N THR A 241 -24.28 8.76 -16.48
CA THR A 241 -24.45 7.76 -17.54
C THR A 241 -25.50 6.72 -17.15
N LEU A 242 -25.42 6.16 -15.94
CA LEU A 242 -26.42 5.22 -15.44
C LEU A 242 -27.79 5.85 -15.22
N ALA A 243 -27.83 7.12 -14.76
CA ALA A 243 -29.07 7.85 -14.59
C ALA A 243 -29.79 8.06 -15.93
N ASN A 244 -29.07 8.40 -16.99
CA ASN A 244 -29.64 8.53 -18.35
C ASN A 244 -30.18 7.20 -18.90
N GLN A 245 -29.65 6.06 -18.43
CA GLN A 245 -30.13 4.72 -18.74
C GLN A 245 -31.29 4.26 -17.85
N SER A 246 -31.74 5.11 -16.91
CA SER A 246 -32.79 4.80 -15.93
C SER A 246 -32.47 3.58 -15.04
N VAL A 247 -31.18 3.33 -14.78
CA VAL A 247 -30.73 2.21 -13.93
C VAL A 247 -30.47 2.71 -12.51
N ALA A 248 -31.02 2.01 -11.51
CA ALA A 248 -30.75 2.21 -10.09
C ALA A 248 -30.93 3.66 -9.55
N LEU A 249 -31.87 4.44 -10.12
CA LEU A 249 -32.06 5.87 -9.82
C LEU A 249 -32.12 6.21 -8.33
N THR A 250 -32.81 5.38 -7.52
CA THR A 250 -32.92 5.57 -6.07
C THR A 250 -31.60 5.34 -5.33
N LEU A 251 -30.78 4.41 -5.80
CA LEU A 251 -29.50 4.07 -5.20
C LEU A 251 -28.41 5.06 -5.62
N LEU A 252 -28.47 5.58 -6.86
CA LEU A 252 -27.53 6.59 -7.34
C LEU A 252 -27.54 7.86 -6.48
N ALA A 253 -28.71 8.26 -5.96
CA ALA A 253 -28.84 9.40 -5.05
C ALA A 253 -28.13 9.21 -3.69
N MET A 254 -27.77 7.97 -3.33
CA MET A 254 -27.03 7.66 -2.10
C MET A 254 -25.51 7.67 -2.30
N ILE A 255 -25.02 7.78 -3.55
CA ILE A 255 -23.60 7.83 -3.85
C ILE A 255 -23.06 9.24 -3.53
N PRO A 256 -21.99 9.37 -2.73
CA PRO A 256 -21.39 10.68 -2.46
C PRO A 256 -20.82 11.32 -3.74
N GLU A 257 -21.13 12.60 -3.95
CA GLU A 257 -20.62 13.35 -5.10
C GLU A 257 -19.14 13.76 -4.96
N GLN A 258 -18.62 13.79 -3.73
CA GLN A 258 -17.28 14.29 -3.43
C GLN A 258 -16.46 13.29 -2.62
N ALA A 259 -15.27 12.98 -3.13
CA ALA A 259 -14.22 12.33 -2.36
C ALA A 259 -13.35 13.38 -1.64
N THR A 260 -12.83 13.00 -0.47
CA THR A 260 -11.92 13.84 0.32
C THR A 260 -10.54 13.24 0.39
N THR A 261 -9.54 14.00 0.86
CA THR A 261 -8.26 13.37 1.20
C THR A 261 -8.39 12.56 2.48
N VAL A 262 -7.62 11.47 2.63
CA VAL A 262 -7.59 10.69 3.89
C VAL A 262 -7.28 11.60 5.09
N HIS A 263 -6.35 12.55 4.93
CA HIS A 263 -6.04 13.55 5.94
C HIS A 263 -7.24 14.41 6.34
N ARG A 264 -8.03 14.88 5.36
CA ARG A 264 -9.23 15.68 5.61
C ARG A 264 -10.33 14.85 6.25
N LEU A 265 -10.50 13.60 5.81
CA LEU A 265 -11.45 12.65 6.39
C LEU A 265 -11.16 12.40 7.88
N LEU A 266 -9.89 12.17 8.23
CA LEU A 266 -9.44 11.97 9.61
C LEU A 266 -9.39 13.26 10.44
N GLY A 267 -9.56 14.43 9.81
CA GLY A 267 -9.49 15.73 10.48
C GLY A 267 -8.11 16.07 11.02
N ILE A 268 -7.04 15.58 10.36
CA ILE A 268 -5.65 15.89 10.72
C ILE A 268 -5.38 17.36 10.38
N ARG A 269 -5.05 18.17 11.40
CA ARG A 269 -4.78 19.60 11.22
C ARG A 269 -3.30 19.82 10.89
N LYS A 270 -3.01 20.81 10.04
CA LYS A 270 -1.63 21.23 9.78
C LYS A 270 -0.94 21.63 11.09
N GLY A 271 0.24 21.05 11.36
CA GLY A 271 1.01 21.31 12.58
C GLY A 271 0.60 20.48 13.81
N SER A 272 -0.47 19.68 13.73
CA SER A 272 -0.81 18.69 14.75
C SER A 272 -0.67 17.27 14.19
N GLY A 273 -0.04 16.39 14.95
CA GLY A 273 0.04 14.97 14.62
C GLY A 273 -1.23 14.18 14.94
N GLU A 274 -2.19 14.79 15.65
CA GLU A 274 -3.38 14.11 16.14
C GLU A 274 -4.55 14.17 15.14
N ALA A 275 -5.16 13.00 14.93
CA ALA A 275 -6.38 12.87 14.14
C ALA A 275 -7.61 13.10 15.02
N ARG A 276 -8.57 13.89 14.51
CA ARG A 276 -9.87 14.09 15.16
C ARG A 276 -10.66 12.78 15.26
N TYR A 277 -10.59 11.96 14.21
CA TYR A 277 -11.18 10.63 14.20
C TYR A 277 -10.10 9.60 14.49
N ASN A 278 -10.39 8.71 15.43
CA ASN A 278 -9.48 7.71 15.97
C ASN A 278 -10.29 6.63 16.69
N ALA A 279 -9.61 5.69 17.37
CA ALA A 279 -10.28 4.58 18.05
C ALA A 279 -11.33 4.99 19.10
N THR A 280 -11.16 6.16 19.74
CA THR A 280 -12.11 6.68 20.75
C THR A 280 -13.25 7.50 20.14
N HIS A 281 -13.04 8.03 18.93
CA HIS A 281 -14.03 8.79 18.18
C HIS A 281 -14.05 8.30 16.73
N PRO A 282 -14.74 7.18 16.46
CA PRO A 282 -14.73 6.55 15.14
C PRO A 282 -15.41 7.40 14.06
N LEU A 283 -15.05 7.10 12.81
CA LEU A 283 -15.68 7.64 11.63
C LEU A 283 -17.16 7.21 11.57
N PRO A 284 -18.08 8.13 11.27
CA PRO A 284 -19.52 7.85 11.20
C PRO A 284 -19.91 7.29 9.81
N TYR A 285 -19.15 6.32 9.31
CA TYR A 285 -19.37 5.70 7.99
C TYR A 285 -19.47 4.18 8.09
N ASP A 286 -20.42 3.62 7.35
CA ASP A 286 -20.65 2.18 7.25
C ASP A 286 -19.81 1.55 6.14
N LEU A 287 -19.46 2.33 5.11
CA LEU A 287 -18.58 1.92 4.02
C LEU A 287 -17.53 3.00 3.73
N LEU A 288 -16.27 2.60 3.76
CA LEU A 288 -15.12 3.40 3.38
C LEU A 288 -14.54 2.90 2.07
N VAL A 289 -14.43 3.80 1.09
CA VAL A 289 -13.77 3.54 -0.19
C VAL A 289 -12.51 4.39 -0.26
N VAL A 290 -11.37 3.75 -0.54
CA VAL A 290 -10.08 4.42 -0.68
C VAL A 290 -9.52 4.16 -2.06
N ASP A 291 -9.48 5.19 -2.89
CA ASP A 291 -8.84 5.13 -4.21
C ASP A 291 -7.38 5.58 -4.16
N GLU A 292 -6.59 5.14 -5.13
CA GLU A 292 -5.11 5.29 -5.16
C GLU A 292 -4.46 4.74 -3.89
N ALA A 293 -4.94 3.59 -3.40
CA ALA A 293 -4.44 2.93 -2.20
C ALA A 293 -2.97 2.51 -2.28
N SER A 294 -2.39 2.42 -3.49
CA SER A 294 -0.96 2.22 -3.74
C SER A 294 -0.09 3.31 -3.10
N MET A 295 -0.64 4.52 -2.91
CA MET A 295 0.06 5.64 -2.28
C MET A 295 -0.09 5.68 -0.75
N LEU A 296 -0.85 4.78 -0.13
CA LEU A 296 -0.98 4.73 1.33
C LEU A 296 0.27 4.14 1.97
N ASP A 297 0.86 4.89 2.89
CA ASP A 297 1.88 4.36 3.80
C ASP A 297 1.26 3.64 5.00
N THR A 298 2.12 2.93 5.74
CA THR A 298 1.73 2.14 6.91
C THR A 298 1.11 3.00 8.02
N ALA A 299 1.63 4.20 8.27
CA ALA A 299 1.20 5.04 9.39
C ALA A 299 -0.18 5.67 9.13
N LEU A 300 -0.40 6.18 7.93
CA LEU A 300 -1.67 6.76 7.48
C LEU A 300 -2.74 5.68 7.39
N PHE A 301 -2.40 4.50 6.89
CA PHE A 301 -3.34 3.38 6.84
C PHE A 301 -3.70 2.86 8.24
N TYR A 302 -2.74 2.76 9.16
CA TYR A 302 -3.01 2.49 10.57
C TYR A 302 -3.98 3.51 11.18
N ARG A 303 -3.76 4.81 10.95
CA ARG A 303 -4.66 5.88 11.43
C ARG A 303 -6.06 5.76 10.83
N LEU A 304 -6.15 5.40 9.56
CA LEU A 304 -7.42 5.19 8.87
C LEU A 304 -8.18 3.99 9.45
N LEU A 305 -7.53 2.84 9.60
CA LEU A 305 -8.13 1.64 10.18
C LEU A 305 -8.53 1.83 11.64
N SER A 306 -7.70 2.51 12.43
CA SER A 306 -8.00 2.79 13.84
C SER A 306 -9.16 3.76 14.03
N ALA A 307 -9.46 4.59 13.04
CA ALA A 307 -10.65 5.43 13.02
C ALA A 307 -11.90 4.71 12.50
N CYS A 308 -11.79 3.51 11.93
CA CYS A 308 -12.94 2.74 11.45
C CYS A 308 -13.56 1.91 12.57
N ARG A 309 -14.90 1.79 12.58
CA ARG A 309 -15.58 0.82 13.45
C ARG A 309 -15.30 -0.61 12.95
N THR A 310 -15.45 -1.60 13.82
CA THR A 310 -15.23 -3.01 13.47
C THR A 310 -16.20 -3.54 12.41
N ASP A 311 -17.37 -2.93 12.29
CA ASP A 311 -18.42 -3.25 11.31
C ASP A 311 -18.32 -2.43 10.01
N THR A 312 -17.53 -1.35 9.97
CA THR A 312 -17.32 -0.52 8.77
C THR A 312 -16.73 -1.38 7.65
N ARG A 313 -17.37 -1.45 6.49
CA ARG A 313 -16.80 -2.09 5.29
C ARG A 313 -15.71 -1.21 4.69
N ILE A 314 -14.69 -1.83 4.10
CA ILE A 314 -13.54 -1.13 3.51
C ILE A 314 -13.28 -1.69 2.12
N ILE A 315 -13.24 -0.82 1.12
CA ILE A 315 -12.84 -1.15 -0.25
C ILE A 315 -11.60 -0.33 -0.59
N LEU A 316 -10.49 -1.02 -0.90
CA LEU A 316 -9.28 -0.40 -1.42
C LEU A 316 -9.26 -0.54 -2.93
N ILE A 317 -8.86 0.53 -3.62
CA ILE A 317 -8.74 0.58 -5.07
C ILE A 317 -7.34 1.10 -5.39
N GLY A 318 -6.65 0.43 -6.31
CA GLY A 318 -5.31 0.86 -6.68
C GLY A 318 -4.69 0.00 -7.76
N ASP A 319 -3.40 0.24 -7.96
CA ASP A 319 -2.54 -0.52 -8.85
C ASP A 319 -1.28 -0.92 -8.08
N THR A 320 -1.11 -2.21 -7.83
CA THR A 320 0.05 -2.76 -7.10
C THR A 320 1.36 -2.58 -7.84
N ALA A 321 1.31 -2.29 -9.14
CA ALA A 321 2.47 -2.10 -9.97
C ALA A 321 2.77 -0.61 -10.25
N GLN A 322 1.98 0.30 -9.66
CA GLN A 322 2.33 1.72 -9.57
C GLN A 322 3.44 1.92 -8.53
N LEU A 323 4.10 3.08 -8.58
CA LEU A 323 5.08 3.46 -7.56
C LEU A 323 4.46 3.37 -6.15
N PRO A 324 5.17 2.80 -5.17
CA PRO A 324 4.71 2.69 -3.79
C PRO A 324 4.61 4.08 -3.12
N SER A 325 4.11 4.10 -1.89
CA SER A 325 4.10 5.33 -1.08
C SER A 325 5.50 5.90 -0.88
N VAL A 326 5.56 7.22 -0.59
CA VAL A 326 6.80 7.93 -0.30
C VAL A 326 7.30 7.62 1.12
N GLU A 327 6.39 7.38 2.06
CA GLU A 327 6.72 6.93 3.43
C GLU A 327 6.76 5.40 3.50
N SER A 328 7.17 4.86 4.66
CA SER A 328 7.47 3.43 4.82
C SER A 328 6.27 2.49 4.63
N GLY A 329 6.54 1.41 3.90
CA GLY A 329 5.69 0.26 3.68
C GLY A 329 4.86 0.32 2.39
N ALA A 330 4.69 -0.84 1.75
CA ALA A 330 3.92 -1.00 0.53
C ALA A 330 2.57 -1.68 0.84
N VAL A 331 1.71 -0.98 1.58
CA VAL A 331 0.48 -1.53 2.16
C VAL A 331 -0.37 -2.30 1.15
N LEU A 332 -0.70 -1.70 0.00
CA LEU A 332 -1.55 -2.36 -1.00
C LEU A 332 -0.90 -3.63 -1.55
N HIS A 333 0.40 -3.56 -1.87
CA HIS A 333 1.15 -4.69 -2.42
C HIS A 333 1.20 -5.85 -1.43
N ASP A 334 1.53 -5.58 -0.17
CA ASP A 334 1.71 -6.60 0.86
C ASP A 334 0.38 -7.23 1.32
N LEU A 335 -0.73 -6.51 1.11
CA LEU A 335 -2.08 -7.01 1.36
C LEU A 335 -2.64 -7.86 0.23
N MET A 336 -2.07 -7.85 -0.97
CA MET A 336 -2.59 -8.67 -2.05
C MET A 336 -2.39 -10.17 -1.78
N PRO A 337 -3.36 -11.02 -2.16
CA PRO A 337 -3.14 -12.46 -2.17
C PRO A 337 -1.96 -12.83 -3.07
N LYS A 338 -1.25 -13.89 -2.69
CA LYS A 338 -0.10 -14.41 -3.48
C LYS A 338 -0.49 -14.90 -4.88
N SER A 339 -1.74 -15.29 -5.05
CA SER A 339 -2.27 -15.79 -6.31
C SER A 339 -3.35 -14.83 -6.79
N GLU A 340 -3.18 -14.31 -8.00
CA GLU A 340 -4.11 -13.36 -8.59
C GLU A 340 -5.39 -14.06 -9.05
N ASN A 341 -6.54 -13.46 -8.75
CA ASN A 341 -7.85 -13.92 -9.22
C ASN A 341 -8.17 -15.40 -8.92
N VAL A 342 -7.64 -15.89 -7.79
CA VAL A 342 -7.98 -17.19 -7.23
C VAL A 342 -8.97 -16.98 -6.09
N PHE A 343 -10.05 -17.76 -6.07
CA PHE A 343 -11.12 -17.63 -5.08
C PHE A 343 -11.42 -18.98 -4.41
N SER A 344 -12.13 -18.94 -3.29
CA SER A 344 -12.59 -20.13 -2.58
C SER A 344 -13.45 -21.04 -3.48
N PRO A 345 -13.41 -22.37 -3.31
CA PRO A 345 -14.30 -23.29 -4.02
C PRO A 345 -15.79 -22.93 -3.87
N GLU A 346 -16.20 -22.46 -2.68
CA GLU A 346 -17.59 -22.11 -2.38
C GLU A 346 -18.06 -20.91 -3.21
N LEU A 347 -17.24 -19.85 -3.27
CA LEU A 347 -17.54 -18.68 -4.09
C LEU A 347 -17.53 -19.01 -5.59
N CYS A 348 -16.57 -19.82 -6.04
CA CYS A 348 -16.51 -20.24 -7.44
C CYS A 348 -17.75 -21.04 -7.85
N ALA A 349 -18.15 -22.04 -7.06
CA ALA A 349 -19.35 -22.82 -7.31
C ALA A 349 -20.63 -21.97 -7.26
N TRP A 350 -20.68 -20.99 -6.34
CA TRP A 350 -21.81 -20.07 -6.26
C TRP A 350 -21.90 -19.17 -7.51
N ILE A 351 -20.78 -18.59 -7.97
CA ILE A 351 -20.75 -17.75 -9.16
C ILE A 351 -21.13 -18.57 -10.40
N ASP A 352 -20.58 -19.78 -10.54
CA ASP A 352 -20.91 -20.68 -11.66
C ASP A 352 -22.40 -21.04 -11.68
N SER A 353 -23.01 -21.28 -10.50
CA SER A 353 -24.46 -21.52 -10.41
C SER A 353 -25.29 -20.27 -10.73
N PHE A 354 -24.83 -19.07 -10.40
CA PHE A 354 -25.57 -17.82 -10.61
C PHE A 354 -25.44 -17.31 -12.05
N CYS A 355 -24.22 -17.35 -12.60
CA CYS A 355 -23.87 -16.89 -13.93
C CYS A 355 -22.80 -17.83 -14.52
N PRO A 356 -23.21 -18.95 -15.17
CA PRO A 356 -22.29 -19.95 -15.71
C PRO A 356 -21.24 -19.39 -16.68
N GLU A 357 -21.57 -18.29 -17.37
CA GLU A 357 -20.65 -17.61 -18.29
C GLU A 357 -19.40 -17.09 -17.56
N LEU A 358 -19.53 -16.65 -16.30
CA LEU A 358 -18.41 -16.18 -15.49
C LEU A 358 -17.58 -17.32 -14.90
N GLY A 359 -18.19 -18.48 -14.65
CA GLY A 359 -17.54 -19.64 -14.02
C GLY A 359 -16.28 -20.10 -14.75
N SER A 360 -16.28 -20.02 -16.09
CA SER A 360 -15.15 -20.39 -16.94
C SER A 360 -13.87 -19.58 -16.72
N ASN A 361 -13.97 -18.37 -16.14
CA ASN A 361 -12.84 -17.49 -15.89
C ASN A 361 -12.21 -17.72 -14.51
N LEU A 362 -12.88 -18.43 -13.60
CA LEU A 362 -12.49 -18.53 -12.20
C LEU A 362 -11.41 -19.59 -11.98
N SER A 363 -10.37 -19.21 -11.24
CA SER A 363 -9.39 -20.15 -10.71
C SER A 363 -9.74 -20.49 -9.26
N VAL A 364 -9.79 -21.78 -8.94
CA VAL A 364 -10.18 -22.27 -7.60
C VAL A 364 -8.95 -22.45 -6.72
N GLU A 365 -9.01 -21.95 -5.49
CA GLU A 365 -7.99 -22.21 -4.46
C GLU A 365 -7.97 -23.71 -4.11
N THR A 366 -6.80 -24.34 -4.30
CA THR A 366 -6.63 -25.78 -4.08
C THR A 366 -6.25 -26.11 -2.64
N ASN A 367 -5.82 -25.10 -1.86
CA ASN A 367 -5.42 -25.28 -0.47
C ASN A 367 -6.58 -24.96 0.49
N GLU A 368 -7.22 -25.99 1.04
CA GLU A 368 -8.35 -25.88 1.98
C GLU A 368 -8.06 -24.99 3.20
N LYS A 369 -6.80 -24.87 3.64
CA LYS A 369 -6.43 -24.00 4.77
C LYS A 369 -6.50 -22.50 4.45
N ASN A 370 -6.57 -22.14 3.17
CA ASN A 370 -6.57 -20.75 2.69
C ASN A 370 -7.89 -20.33 2.04
N GLY A 371 -8.89 -21.22 1.88
CA GLY A 371 -10.09 -20.96 1.07
C GLY A 371 -10.78 -19.63 1.34
N ALA A 372 -11.13 -19.31 2.59
CA ALA A 372 -11.78 -18.03 2.93
C ALA A 372 -10.85 -16.80 2.81
N ARG A 373 -9.53 -17.00 2.73
CA ARG A 373 -8.51 -15.95 2.66
C ARG A 373 -8.11 -15.58 1.24
N THR A 374 -8.88 -15.95 0.22
CA THR A 374 -8.61 -15.53 -1.16
C THR A 374 -9.73 -14.68 -1.75
N ASN A 375 -10.91 -14.67 -1.13
CA ASN A 375 -12.09 -13.97 -1.62
C ASN A 375 -12.08 -12.44 -1.48
N TYR A 376 -11.00 -11.83 -0.99
CA TYR A 376 -10.98 -10.39 -0.64
C TYR A 376 -10.30 -9.50 -1.68
N ALA A 377 -9.86 -10.03 -2.81
CA ALA A 377 -9.23 -9.23 -3.85
C ALA A 377 -9.58 -9.69 -5.26
N THR A 378 -9.62 -8.75 -6.20
CA THR A 378 -9.66 -9.04 -7.64
C THR A 378 -8.75 -8.08 -8.38
N THR A 379 -7.98 -8.61 -9.32
CA THR A 379 -7.14 -7.88 -10.26
C THR A 379 -7.86 -7.76 -11.60
N LEU A 380 -8.16 -6.53 -12.02
CA LEU A 380 -8.72 -6.20 -13.32
C LEU A 380 -7.62 -6.23 -14.39
N VAL A 381 -7.77 -7.09 -15.40
CA VAL A 381 -6.68 -7.41 -16.35
C VAL A 381 -6.82 -6.66 -17.69
N HIS A 382 -8.03 -6.32 -18.12
CA HIS A 382 -8.27 -5.75 -19.46
C HIS A 382 -8.22 -4.21 -19.45
N ASN A 383 -7.20 -3.64 -20.10
CA ASN A 383 -7.13 -2.18 -20.32
C ASN A 383 -7.97 -1.78 -21.54
N MET A 384 -8.91 -0.86 -21.34
CA MET A 384 -9.85 -0.38 -22.35
C MET A 384 -9.53 1.02 -22.88
N ARG A 385 -8.57 1.74 -22.28
CA ARG A 385 -8.28 3.15 -22.56
C ARG A 385 -7.08 3.35 -23.49
N SER A 386 -6.09 2.47 -23.39
CA SER A 386 -4.81 2.63 -24.09
C SER A 386 -4.77 1.88 -25.42
N ASN A 387 -4.03 2.41 -26.40
CA ASN A 387 -3.74 1.67 -27.63
C ASN A 387 -2.94 0.39 -27.31
N LYS A 388 -3.17 -0.67 -28.09
CA LYS A 388 -2.59 -2.01 -27.92
C LYS A 388 -1.06 -1.97 -27.74
N GLY A 389 -0.36 -1.12 -28.50
CA GLY A 389 1.10 -0.98 -28.40
C GLY A 389 1.59 -0.51 -27.03
N ILE A 390 0.95 0.51 -26.43
CA ILE A 390 1.33 1.02 -25.10
C ILE A 390 1.07 -0.04 -24.03
N ASN A 391 -0.04 -0.79 -24.15
CA ASN A 391 -0.36 -1.88 -23.23
C ASN A 391 0.66 -3.02 -23.31
N GLU A 392 1.13 -3.38 -24.50
CA GLU A 392 2.16 -4.41 -24.66
C GLU A 392 3.49 -4.01 -24.03
N VAL A 393 3.87 -2.72 -24.12
CA VAL A 393 5.03 -2.18 -23.41
C VAL A 393 4.84 -2.25 -21.90
N ALA A 394 3.71 -1.76 -21.38
CA ALA A 394 3.41 -1.77 -19.96
C ALA A 394 3.43 -3.20 -19.39
N ASN A 395 2.77 -4.15 -20.07
CA ASN A 395 2.77 -5.57 -19.68
C ASN A 395 4.17 -6.18 -19.71
N ALA A 396 5.03 -5.77 -20.64
CA ALA A 396 6.41 -6.24 -20.68
C ALA A 396 7.24 -5.69 -19.51
N ILE A 397 6.97 -4.45 -19.07
CA ILE A 397 7.56 -3.88 -17.84
C ILE A 397 7.09 -4.69 -16.62
N TYR A 398 5.77 -4.92 -16.49
CA TYR A 398 5.21 -5.68 -15.36
C TYR A 398 5.78 -7.10 -15.24
N ASN A 399 6.04 -7.76 -16.38
CA ASN A 399 6.58 -9.12 -16.40
C ASN A 399 8.13 -9.20 -16.40
N ASN A 400 8.83 -8.08 -16.16
CA ASN A 400 10.30 -8.00 -16.25
C ASN A 400 10.87 -8.53 -17.58
N ALA A 401 10.12 -8.40 -18.67
CA ALA A 401 10.48 -8.90 -19.99
C ALA A 401 11.21 -7.83 -20.81
N THR A 402 12.43 -7.46 -20.38
CA THR A 402 13.19 -6.30 -20.90
C THR A 402 13.33 -6.29 -22.42
N ARG A 403 13.63 -7.44 -23.04
CA ARG A 403 13.78 -7.54 -24.50
C ARG A 403 12.47 -7.28 -25.23
N THR A 404 11.38 -7.83 -24.72
CA THR A 404 10.03 -7.60 -25.25
C THR A 404 9.65 -6.14 -25.08
N MET A 405 9.93 -5.54 -23.93
CA MET A 405 9.66 -4.14 -23.63
C MET A 405 10.34 -3.22 -24.64
N LEU A 406 11.66 -3.37 -24.86
CA LEU A 406 12.40 -2.54 -25.82
C LEU A 406 11.86 -2.70 -27.24
N THR A 407 11.62 -3.95 -27.68
CA THR A 407 11.10 -4.21 -29.04
C THR A 407 9.73 -3.56 -29.26
N LYS A 408 8.83 -3.63 -28.27
CA LYS A 408 7.51 -3.03 -28.34
C LYS A 408 7.55 -1.52 -28.23
N LEU A 409 8.47 -0.99 -27.44
CA LEU A 409 8.68 0.45 -27.29
C LEU A 409 9.15 1.07 -28.61
N ASP A 410 10.10 0.44 -29.30
CA ASP A 410 10.57 0.87 -30.62
C ASP A 410 9.41 0.90 -31.63
N ALA A 411 8.55 -0.13 -31.62
CA ALA A 411 7.38 -0.19 -32.50
C ALA A 411 6.37 0.94 -32.23
N VAL A 412 6.13 1.28 -30.95
CA VAL A 412 5.26 2.41 -30.56
C VAL A 412 5.88 3.74 -30.97
N GLN A 413 7.19 3.92 -30.76
CA GLN A 413 7.90 5.15 -31.16
C GLN A 413 7.85 5.35 -32.68
N MET A 414 8.06 4.30 -33.48
CA MET A 414 7.95 4.39 -34.94
C MET A 414 6.55 4.78 -35.40
N GLN A 415 5.49 4.24 -34.77
CA GLN A 415 4.11 4.65 -35.07
C GLN A 415 3.84 6.11 -34.72
N TRP A 416 4.32 6.59 -33.58
CA TRP A 416 4.18 7.99 -33.19
C TRP A 416 4.95 8.95 -34.09
N ALA A 417 6.20 8.62 -34.45
CA ALA A 417 6.99 9.42 -35.39
C ALA A 417 6.32 9.50 -36.78
N ALA A 418 5.65 8.44 -37.23
CA ALA A 418 4.89 8.42 -38.48
C ALA A 418 3.56 9.22 -38.41
N THR A 419 3.10 9.57 -37.22
CA THR A 419 1.82 10.27 -36.97
C THR A 419 2.00 11.63 -36.32
N GLU A 420 3.21 12.23 -36.40
CA GLU A 420 3.46 13.58 -35.88
C GLU A 420 2.36 14.54 -36.36
N PRO A 421 1.60 15.17 -35.44
CA PRO A 421 0.66 16.20 -35.83
C PRO A 421 1.48 17.33 -36.46
N ASN A 422 1.10 17.75 -37.67
CA ASN A 422 1.75 18.85 -38.35
C ASN A 422 1.49 20.14 -37.54
N ILE A 423 2.42 20.49 -36.64
CA ILE A 423 2.31 21.63 -35.72
C ILE A 423 2.17 22.95 -36.49
N ALA A 424 2.57 22.98 -37.77
CA ALA A 424 2.39 24.13 -38.66
C ALA A 424 0.92 24.45 -39.02
N LEU A 425 -0.04 23.55 -38.74
CA LEU A 425 -1.49 23.78 -38.94
C LEU A 425 -2.20 24.34 -37.69
N LEU A 426 -1.48 24.50 -36.57
CA LEU A 426 -1.99 25.06 -35.31
C LEU A 426 -1.47 26.48 -35.01
N ALA A 427 -0.70 27.07 -35.93
CA ALA A 427 -0.31 28.49 -35.95
C ALA A 427 -1.16 29.23 -37.00
#